data_AF-A0A7J5YB61-F1
#
_entry.id   AF-A0A7J5YB61-F1
#
_cell.length_a   1.000
_cell.length_b   1.000
_cell.length_c   1.000
_cell.angle_alpha   90.00
_cell.angle_beta   90.00
_cell.angle_gamma   90.00
#
_symmetry.space_group_name_H-M   'P 1'
#
loop_
_entity.id
_entity.type
_entity.pdbx_description
1 polymer ?
#
loop_
_entity_poly.entity_id
_entity_poly.type
_entity_poly.pdbx_seq_one_letter_code
_entity_poly.pdbx_strand_id
1 'polypeptide(L)'
;MYSDVEALWEKVQCKRYELCRTISPAKLTPYLRQCKVLDEQDEDEILNSMLLVSKANRTSRLLDILHNKGERGYVAFLESLEFYYPEMYKLVTGKEPTRRFSTIVVEEGQEGLTQFLMEEVMKLQQQSKLREERNSYSDELLRVKDENYKLAMRYATLSEEKNMAVMRSRDLQLVVLMNVLNKVEEECKMERRQSLKLKNDIENRPKREQIFELERENEMLKIKLQELQSIIQPMPLPASDKAILDILEHDRQEALEDRQDLVNRLYNLHEEYLEEKEDLELKSSTLQKDCEMYRNRMDTITVQLDEVEKERDQAFRARDEAQHHFSQSLIDKDKYRKQIRELEERSDELQIEIVRKEARLVTLESRLRRLAKDIVLDQSLPRDMPPTIISQAGDYKPSQSEWSSDESHEGKFPSEEPRLKRRPNLKANRVKSPVCFPREVNYEASQSAALSANGGDFLDIQMRNYNSNSVSLPASPSYPPFSAASLSCSPSPSPLTFSMDHCVTVTRASSPRYLSLQRKHRSIAEKGEGKRLQPPQVVTQDYQLIYAV
;
A
#
# COMPACT_ATOMS: atom_id res chain seq x y z
N MET A 1 -58.03 17.94 -43.62
CA MET A 1 -57.41 18.06 -42.29
C MET A 1 -56.62 16.82 -41.89
N TYR A 2 -57.19 15.60 -41.84
CA TYR A 2 -56.39 14.39 -41.54
C TYR A 2 -55.22 14.13 -42.51
N SER A 3 -55.38 14.44 -43.80
CA SER A 3 -54.33 14.25 -44.81
C SER A 3 -53.08 15.12 -44.61
N ASP A 4 -53.20 16.28 -43.97
CA ASP A 4 -52.06 17.20 -43.80
C ASP A 4 -51.18 16.81 -42.61
N VAL A 5 -51.79 16.30 -41.52
CA VAL A 5 -51.08 15.86 -40.32
C VAL A 5 -50.26 14.59 -40.60
N GLU A 6 -50.79 13.67 -41.40
CA GLU A 6 -50.08 12.45 -41.78
C GLU A 6 -48.83 12.78 -42.63
N ALA A 7 -48.94 13.74 -43.54
CA ALA A 7 -47.81 14.21 -44.36
C ALA A 7 -46.70 14.89 -43.52
N LEU A 8 -47.04 15.50 -42.37
CA LEU A 8 -46.06 16.04 -41.43
C LEU A 8 -45.27 14.90 -40.76
N TRP A 9 -45.98 13.90 -40.25
CA TRP A 9 -45.38 12.75 -39.59
C TRP A 9 -44.60 11.85 -40.54
N GLU A 10 -44.97 11.75 -41.82
CA GLU A 10 -44.23 10.99 -42.83
C GLU A 10 -42.75 11.42 -42.90
N LYS A 11 -42.46 12.72 -42.75
CA LYS A 11 -41.08 13.24 -42.70
C LYS A 11 -40.27 12.67 -41.53
N VAL A 12 -40.91 12.52 -40.37
CA VAL A 12 -40.32 11.91 -39.18
C VAL A 12 -40.15 10.40 -39.41
N GLN A 13 -41.16 9.73 -39.98
CA GLN A 13 -41.09 8.29 -40.26
C GLN A 13 -39.98 7.94 -41.24
N CYS A 14 -39.78 8.74 -42.30
CA CYS A 14 -38.67 8.55 -43.25
C CYS A 14 -37.28 8.62 -42.59
N LYS A 15 -37.15 9.31 -41.46
CA LYS A 15 -35.89 9.46 -40.71
C LYS A 15 -35.88 8.68 -39.39
N ARG A 16 -36.90 7.86 -39.13
CA ARG A 16 -37.14 7.17 -37.86
C ARG A 16 -35.93 6.37 -37.39
N TYR A 17 -35.25 5.67 -38.30
CA TYR A 17 -34.07 4.88 -37.95
C TYR A 17 -32.97 5.72 -37.28
N GLU A 18 -32.60 6.85 -37.90
CA GLU A 18 -31.56 7.73 -37.35
C GLU A 18 -32.01 8.43 -36.07
N LEU A 19 -33.28 8.82 -36.00
CA LEU A 19 -33.88 9.40 -34.79
C LEU A 19 -33.81 8.42 -33.62
N CYS A 20 -34.24 7.17 -33.82
CA CYS A 20 -34.22 6.13 -32.78
C CYS A 20 -32.80 5.81 -32.28
N ARG A 21 -31.79 5.86 -33.15
CA ARG A 21 -30.41 5.58 -32.76
C ARG A 21 -29.79 6.72 -31.95
N THR A 22 -30.15 7.96 -32.30
CA THR A 22 -29.48 9.16 -31.78
C THR A 22 -30.16 9.74 -30.55
N ILE A 23 -31.48 9.84 -30.54
CA ILE A 23 -32.26 10.52 -29.51
C ILE A 23 -32.30 9.71 -28.22
N SER A 24 -32.10 10.38 -27.09
CA SER A 24 -32.32 9.81 -25.75
C SER A 24 -33.68 10.27 -25.24
N PRO A 25 -34.66 9.37 -25.04
CA PRO A 25 -36.00 9.74 -24.60
C PRO A 25 -36.00 10.54 -23.29
N ALA A 26 -35.15 10.17 -22.34
CA ALA A 26 -34.99 10.86 -21.05
C ALA A 26 -34.58 12.34 -21.15
N LYS A 27 -34.10 12.80 -22.33
CA LYS A 27 -33.86 14.23 -22.57
C LYS A 27 -35.10 14.95 -23.08
N LEU A 28 -35.96 14.27 -23.84
CA LEU A 28 -37.13 14.89 -24.46
C LEU A 28 -38.37 14.83 -23.56
N THR A 29 -38.54 13.77 -22.77
CA THR A 29 -39.75 13.58 -21.95
C THR A 29 -40.06 14.75 -21.01
N PRO A 30 -39.10 15.43 -20.33
CA PRO A 30 -39.43 16.56 -19.46
C PRO A 30 -40.10 17.72 -20.21
N TYR A 31 -39.54 18.10 -21.37
CA TYR A 31 -40.14 19.15 -22.22
C TYR A 31 -41.53 18.75 -22.72
N LEU A 32 -41.68 17.49 -23.15
CA LEU A 32 -42.93 16.97 -23.69
C LEU A 32 -44.03 16.84 -22.60
N ARG A 33 -43.64 16.55 -21.35
CA ARG A 33 -44.53 16.60 -20.17
C ARG A 33 -44.99 18.03 -19.89
N GLN A 34 -44.06 18.99 -19.92
CA GLN A 34 -44.36 20.41 -19.71
C GLN A 34 -45.27 20.98 -20.82
N CYS A 35 -45.16 20.47 -22.04
CA CYS A 35 -46.06 20.77 -23.15
C CYS A 35 -47.42 20.05 -23.06
N LYS A 36 -47.65 19.25 -22.00
CA LYS A 36 -48.82 18.38 -21.78
C LYS A 36 -49.15 17.48 -22.98
N VAL A 37 -48.14 17.06 -23.75
CA VAL A 37 -48.30 16.07 -24.84
C VAL A 37 -48.02 14.65 -24.38
N LEU A 38 -47.24 14.48 -23.31
CA LEU A 38 -47.07 13.24 -22.57
C LEU A 38 -47.64 13.41 -21.17
N ASP A 39 -48.23 12.34 -20.64
CA ASP A 39 -48.57 12.22 -19.22
C ASP A 39 -47.49 11.44 -18.44
N GLU A 40 -47.64 11.34 -17.12
CA GLU A 40 -46.68 10.64 -16.25
C GLU A 40 -46.61 9.14 -16.57
N GLN A 41 -47.73 8.56 -16.99
CA GLN A 41 -47.82 7.15 -17.35
C GLN A 41 -47.09 6.87 -18.67
N ASP A 42 -47.26 7.73 -19.67
CA ASP A 42 -46.53 7.70 -20.94
C ASP A 42 -45.01 7.77 -20.68
N GLU A 43 -44.56 8.67 -19.79
CA GLU A 43 -43.14 8.81 -19.45
C GLU A 43 -42.57 7.58 -18.72
N ASP A 44 -43.28 7.05 -17.72
CA ASP A 44 -42.87 5.84 -17.01
C ASP A 44 -42.79 4.63 -17.96
N GLU A 45 -43.76 4.51 -18.88
CA GLU A 45 -43.75 3.48 -19.91
C GLU A 45 -42.51 3.59 -20.80
N ILE A 46 -42.13 4.81 -21.22
CA ILE A 46 -40.99 5.04 -22.10
C ILE A 46 -39.65 4.79 -21.37
N LEU A 47 -39.50 5.25 -20.13
CA LEU A 47 -38.22 5.25 -19.43
C LEU A 47 -37.97 3.95 -18.65
N ASN A 48 -38.99 3.47 -17.94
CA ASN A 48 -38.85 2.44 -16.91
C ASN A 48 -39.41 1.07 -17.33
N SER A 49 -40.12 0.97 -18.46
CA SER A 49 -40.61 -0.31 -18.95
C SER A 49 -39.48 -1.30 -19.22
N MET A 50 -39.57 -2.47 -18.58
CA MET A 50 -38.66 -3.61 -18.79
C MET A 50 -38.78 -4.20 -20.20
N LEU A 51 -39.87 -3.91 -20.92
CA LEU A 51 -40.11 -4.38 -22.29
C LEU A 51 -39.26 -3.61 -23.31
N LEU A 52 -38.86 -2.38 -22.99
CA LEU A 52 -38.09 -1.50 -23.87
C LEU A 52 -36.61 -1.57 -23.50
N VAL A 53 -35.97 -2.68 -23.85
CA VAL A 53 -34.57 -2.98 -23.47
C VAL A 53 -33.59 -1.91 -23.98
N SER A 54 -33.69 -1.56 -25.26
CA SER A 54 -32.74 -0.65 -25.91
C SER A 54 -33.22 0.80 -25.91
N LYS A 55 -32.28 1.75 -25.96
CA LYS A 55 -32.56 3.18 -26.18
C LYS A 55 -33.36 3.43 -27.46
N ALA A 56 -33.06 2.67 -28.52
CA ALA A 56 -33.77 2.77 -29.79
C ALA A 56 -35.22 2.30 -29.68
N ASN A 57 -35.50 1.25 -28.90
CA ASN A 57 -36.86 0.77 -28.65
C ASN A 57 -37.66 1.79 -27.84
N ARG A 58 -37.04 2.38 -26.81
CA ARG A 58 -37.66 3.46 -26.02
C ARG A 58 -38.00 4.68 -26.88
N THR A 59 -37.08 5.07 -27.76
CA THR A 59 -37.30 6.19 -28.69
C THR A 59 -38.37 5.87 -29.73
N SER A 60 -38.38 4.65 -30.27
CA SER A 60 -39.43 4.19 -31.16
C SER A 60 -40.80 4.28 -30.48
N ARG A 61 -40.90 3.81 -29.23
CA ARG A 61 -42.14 3.89 -28.46
C ARG A 61 -42.59 5.33 -28.21
N LEU A 62 -41.66 6.22 -27.84
CA LEU A 62 -41.93 7.65 -27.71
C LEU A 62 -42.52 8.24 -29.00
N LEU A 63 -41.95 7.91 -30.17
CA LEU A 63 -42.45 8.39 -31.46
C LEU A 63 -43.87 7.86 -31.75
N ASP A 64 -44.18 6.61 -31.38
CA ASP A 64 -45.52 6.04 -31.57
C ASP A 64 -46.57 6.73 -30.69
N ILE A 65 -46.21 7.04 -29.43
CA ILE A 65 -47.09 7.77 -28.53
C ILE A 65 -47.35 9.18 -29.07
N LEU A 66 -46.30 9.90 -29.47
CA LEU A 66 -46.42 11.26 -29.99
C LEU A 66 -47.19 11.32 -31.32
N HIS A 67 -47.05 10.31 -32.18
CA HIS A 67 -47.83 10.18 -33.40
C HIS A 67 -49.34 10.17 -33.10
N ASN A 68 -49.75 9.43 -32.08
CA ASN A 68 -51.15 9.37 -31.64
C ASN A 68 -51.68 10.69 -31.05
N LYS A 69 -50.80 11.64 -30.71
CA LYS A 69 -51.17 12.99 -30.27
C LYS A 69 -51.34 13.98 -31.44
N GLY A 70 -51.18 13.53 -32.69
CA GLY A 70 -51.46 14.30 -33.90
C GLY A 70 -50.51 15.49 -34.12
N GLU A 71 -51.05 16.60 -34.64
CA GLU A 71 -50.27 17.81 -34.96
C GLU A 71 -49.59 18.40 -33.72
N ARG A 72 -50.27 18.39 -32.57
CA ARG A 72 -49.71 18.88 -31.30
C ARG A 72 -48.48 18.08 -30.88
N GLY A 73 -48.54 16.75 -31.01
CA GLY A 73 -47.39 15.88 -30.76
C GLY A 73 -46.23 16.16 -31.69
N TYR A 74 -46.52 16.45 -32.97
CA TYR A 74 -45.51 16.78 -33.98
C TYR A 74 -44.77 18.08 -33.66
N VAL A 75 -45.52 19.14 -33.33
CA VAL A 75 -44.94 20.46 -33.00
C VAL A 75 -44.08 20.36 -31.75
N ALA A 76 -44.61 19.79 -30.66
CA ALA A 76 -43.86 19.63 -29.42
C ALA A 76 -42.60 18.76 -29.61
N PHE A 77 -42.68 17.71 -30.44
CA PHE A 77 -41.53 16.89 -30.81
C PHE A 77 -40.46 17.71 -31.52
N LEU A 78 -40.82 18.48 -32.55
CA LEU A 78 -39.86 19.31 -33.29
C LEU A 78 -39.22 20.38 -32.41
N GLU A 79 -39.97 21.06 -31.54
CA GLU A 79 -39.41 22.01 -30.59
C GLU A 79 -38.41 21.34 -29.63
N SER A 80 -38.74 20.14 -29.14
CA SER A 80 -37.83 19.35 -28.30
C SER A 80 -36.54 18.93 -29.04
N LEU A 81 -36.65 18.58 -30.33
CA LEU A 81 -35.48 18.30 -31.16
C LEU A 81 -34.64 19.55 -31.38
N GLU A 82 -35.28 20.68 -31.65
CA GLU A 82 -34.60 21.95 -31.89
C GLU A 82 -33.75 22.39 -30.69
N PHE A 83 -34.23 22.10 -29.48
CA PHE A 83 -33.54 22.39 -28.23
C PHE A 83 -32.41 21.38 -27.90
N TYR A 84 -32.70 20.08 -27.90
CA TYR A 84 -31.75 19.06 -27.43
C TYR A 84 -30.91 18.40 -28.53
N TYR A 85 -31.39 18.39 -29.78
CA TYR A 85 -30.80 17.69 -30.92
C TYR A 85 -30.90 18.50 -32.22
N PRO A 86 -30.24 19.67 -32.31
CA PRO A 86 -30.35 20.59 -33.46
C PRO A 86 -30.05 19.91 -34.81
N GLU A 87 -29.08 18.98 -34.85
CA GLU A 87 -28.77 18.20 -36.05
C GLU A 87 -29.91 17.28 -36.49
N MET A 88 -30.66 16.69 -35.54
CA MET A 88 -31.81 15.84 -35.85
C MET A 88 -33.01 16.66 -36.30
N TYR A 89 -33.21 17.85 -35.72
CA TYR A 89 -34.21 18.81 -36.20
C TYR A 89 -33.95 19.18 -37.67
N LYS A 90 -32.69 19.54 -37.99
CA LYS A 90 -32.28 19.88 -39.35
C LYS A 90 -32.42 18.70 -40.31
N LEU A 91 -32.13 17.48 -39.85
CA LEU A 91 -32.30 16.24 -40.63
C LEU A 91 -33.77 15.98 -41.03
N VAL A 92 -34.72 16.26 -40.14
CA VAL A 92 -36.15 16.01 -40.37
C VAL A 92 -36.80 17.15 -41.16
N THR A 93 -36.45 18.40 -40.86
CA THR A 93 -37.13 19.58 -41.41
C THR A 93 -36.42 20.23 -42.59
N GLY A 94 -35.11 20.01 -42.72
CA GLY A 94 -34.24 20.72 -43.66
C GLY A 94 -33.97 22.18 -43.30
N LYS A 95 -34.42 22.65 -42.13
CA LYS A 95 -34.34 24.05 -41.69
C LYS A 95 -33.34 24.20 -40.54
N GLU A 96 -32.82 25.42 -40.38
CA GLU A 96 -31.97 25.75 -39.24
C GLU A 96 -32.78 25.86 -37.94
N PRO A 97 -32.24 25.36 -36.81
CA PRO A 97 -32.84 25.53 -35.49
C PRO A 97 -32.94 27.01 -35.07
N THR A 98 -34.17 27.48 -34.89
CA THR A 98 -34.57 28.76 -34.32
C THR A 98 -34.85 28.73 -32.81
N ARG A 99 -34.95 27.53 -32.21
CA ARG A 99 -35.25 27.28 -30.78
C ARG A 99 -36.53 27.95 -30.30
N ARG A 100 -37.64 27.61 -30.94
CA ARG A 100 -38.97 28.10 -30.56
C ARG A 100 -39.58 27.20 -29.48
N PHE A 101 -40.24 27.84 -28.53
CA PHE A 101 -40.89 27.19 -27.40
C PHE A 101 -42.37 27.58 -27.35
N SER A 102 -43.03 27.55 -28.51
CA SER A 102 -44.41 28.02 -28.62
C SER A 102 -45.38 27.11 -27.89
N THR A 103 -45.15 25.80 -27.84
CA THR A 103 -46.08 24.86 -27.18
C THR A 103 -46.10 25.05 -25.66
N ILE A 104 -44.93 25.09 -25.00
CA ILE A 104 -44.84 25.30 -23.55
C ILE A 104 -45.34 26.69 -23.14
N VAL A 105 -45.09 27.74 -23.93
CA VAL A 105 -45.59 29.08 -23.63
C VAL A 105 -47.12 29.14 -23.72
N VAL A 106 -47.72 28.40 -24.66
CA VAL A 106 -49.19 28.30 -24.75
C VAL A 106 -49.79 27.54 -23.56
N GLU A 107 -49.11 26.51 -23.06
CA GLU A 107 -49.64 25.63 -22.01
C GLU A 107 -49.37 26.10 -20.57
N GLU A 108 -48.24 26.76 -20.34
CA GLU A 108 -47.70 27.10 -19.01
C GLU A 108 -47.32 28.58 -18.89
N GLY A 109 -47.49 29.37 -19.97
CA GLY A 109 -47.09 30.78 -20.01
C GLY A 109 -45.58 30.99 -20.09
N GLN A 110 -45.17 32.26 -20.10
CA GLN A 110 -43.74 32.62 -20.14
C GLN A 110 -43.01 32.28 -18.83
N GLU A 111 -43.71 32.30 -17.71
CA GLU A 111 -43.16 31.94 -16.40
C GLU A 111 -42.83 30.44 -16.35
N GLY A 112 -43.72 29.58 -16.87
CA GLY A 112 -43.47 28.14 -16.98
C GLY A 112 -42.28 27.80 -17.87
N LEU A 113 -42.13 28.47 -19.03
CA LEU A 113 -40.92 28.33 -19.86
C LEU A 113 -39.65 28.74 -19.11
N THR A 114 -39.71 29.84 -18.35
CA THR A 114 -38.55 30.34 -17.61
C THR A 114 -38.14 29.38 -16.50
N GLN A 115 -39.11 28.83 -15.75
CA GLN A 115 -38.87 27.81 -14.73
C GLN A 115 -38.25 26.54 -15.33
N PHE A 116 -38.80 26.05 -16.44
CA PHE A 116 -38.27 24.89 -17.16
C PHE A 116 -36.82 25.10 -17.59
N LEU A 117 -36.50 26.24 -18.21
CA LEU A 117 -35.14 26.54 -18.65
C LEU A 117 -34.16 26.69 -17.47
N MET A 118 -34.60 27.28 -16.36
CA MET A 118 -33.80 27.38 -15.14
C MET A 118 -33.47 25.99 -14.58
N GLU A 119 -34.47 25.10 -14.49
CA GLU A 119 -34.29 23.74 -14.01
C GLU A 119 -33.33 22.94 -14.91
N GLU A 120 -33.46 23.08 -16.24
CA GLU A 120 -32.54 22.42 -17.18
C GLU A 120 -31.10 22.94 -17.04
N VAL A 121 -30.90 24.24 -16.80
CA VAL A 121 -29.58 24.83 -16.52
C VAL A 121 -29.00 24.30 -15.21
N MET A 122 -29.80 24.25 -14.13
CA MET A 122 -29.36 23.70 -12.84
C MET A 122 -28.97 22.23 -12.96
N LYS A 123 -29.73 21.44 -13.72
CA LYS A 123 -29.43 20.03 -14.01
C LYS A 123 -28.13 19.87 -14.78
N LEU A 124 -27.88 20.69 -15.80
CA LEU A 124 -26.62 20.69 -16.55
C LEU A 124 -25.43 21.08 -15.67
N GLN A 125 -25.58 22.09 -14.82
CA GLN A 125 -24.55 22.49 -13.86
C GLN A 125 -24.24 21.36 -12.86
N GLN A 126 -25.27 20.71 -12.32
CA GLN A 126 -25.09 19.58 -11.42
C GLN A 126 -24.41 18.40 -12.12
N GLN A 127 -24.76 18.12 -13.37
CA GLN A 127 -24.11 17.08 -14.17
C GLN A 127 -22.63 17.40 -14.44
N SER A 128 -22.26 18.68 -14.65
CA SER A 128 -20.86 19.09 -14.77
C SER A 128 -20.09 18.83 -13.48
N LYS A 129 -20.63 19.25 -12.34
CA LYS A 129 -20.01 19.04 -11.03
C LYS A 129 -19.76 17.56 -10.74
N LEU A 130 -20.77 16.70 -10.94
CA LEU A 130 -20.62 15.26 -10.76
C LEU A 130 -19.58 14.65 -11.71
N ARG A 131 -19.46 15.18 -12.94
CA ARG A 131 -18.45 14.76 -13.91
C ARG A 131 -17.04 15.14 -13.43
N GLU A 132 -16.87 16.36 -12.92
CA GLU A 132 -15.61 16.87 -12.37
C GLU A 132 -15.19 16.06 -11.14
N GLU A 133 -16.10 15.82 -10.20
CA GLU A 133 -15.87 14.97 -9.01
C GLU A 133 -15.41 13.56 -9.43
N ARG A 134 -16.13 12.93 -10.37
CA ARG A 134 -15.76 11.62 -10.90
C ARG A 134 -14.36 11.64 -11.53
N ASN A 135 -14.01 12.68 -12.29
CA ASN A 135 -12.68 12.81 -12.87
C ASN A 135 -11.62 12.96 -11.77
N SER A 136 -11.86 13.78 -10.76
CA SER A 136 -10.97 13.95 -9.60
C SER A 136 -10.74 12.62 -8.87
N TYR A 137 -11.79 11.84 -8.61
CA TYR A 137 -11.66 10.49 -8.03
C TYR A 137 -10.88 9.52 -8.93
N SER A 138 -11.03 9.64 -10.25
CA SER A 138 -10.27 8.83 -11.21
C SER A 138 -8.77 9.14 -11.17
N ASP A 139 -8.42 10.42 -11.10
CA ASP A 139 -7.02 10.87 -11.04
C ASP A 139 -6.37 10.45 -9.71
N GLU A 140 -7.11 10.58 -8.60
CA GLU A 140 -6.67 10.14 -7.28
C GLU A 140 -6.47 8.62 -7.23
N LEU A 141 -7.36 7.84 -7.85
CA LEU A 141 -7.21 6.39 -7.95
C LEU A 141 -5.94 6.01 -8.72
N LEU A 142 -5.62 6.74 -9.79
CA LEU A 142 -4.40 6.51 -10.57
C LEU A 142 -3.15 6.81 -9.72
N ARG A 143 -3.15 7.94 -9.02
CA ARG A 143 -2.07 8.33 -8.11
C ARG A 143 -1.80 7.27 -7.03
N VAL A 144 -2.86 6.79 -6.38
CA VAL A 144 -2.75 5.74 -5.35
C VAL A 144 -2.26 4.41 -5.94
N LYS A 145 -2.67 4.06 -7.16
CA LYS A 145 -2.14 2.86 -7.85
C LYS A 145 -0.63 2.98 -8.12
N ASP A 146 -0.16 4.14 -8.56
CA ASP A 146 1.26 4.38 -8.81
C ASP A 146 2.10 4.34 -7.53
N GLU A 147 1.59 4.94 -6.45
CA GLU A 147 2.22 4.89 -5.13
C GLU A 147 2.29 3.44 -4.60
N ASN A 148 1.21 2.68 -4.73
CA ASN A 148 1.17 1.27 -4.34
C ASN A 148 2.16 0.42 -5.16
N TYR A 149 2.26 0.68 -6.47
CA TYR A 149 3.24 0.00 -7.33
C TYR A 149 4.68 0.32 -6.91
N LYS A 150 4.99 1.58 -6.64
CA LYS A 150 6.31 1.99 -6.13
C LYS A 150 6.63 1.33 -4.79
N LEU A 151 5.65 1.24 -3.89
CA LEU A 151 5.83 0.57 -2.61
C LEU A 151 6.10 -0.93 -2.78
N ALA A 152 5.35 -1.60 -3.65
CA ALA A 152 5.58 -3.01 -3.97
C ALA A 152 6.97 -3.26 -4.57
N MET A 153 7.46 -2.39 -5.45
CA MET A 153 8.82 -2.46 -6.00
C MET A 153 9.88 -2.29 -4.92
N ARG A 154 9.74 -1.29 -4.04
CA ARG A 154 10.67 -1.09 -2.91
C ARG A 154 10.69 -2.30 -1.97
N TYR A 155 9.51 -2.87 -1.68
CA TYR A 155 9.41 -4.07 -0.85
C TYR A 155 10.12 -5.27 -1.49
N ALA A 156 9.97 -5.46 -2.81
CA ALA A 156 10.67 -6.51 -3.53
C ALA A 156 12.20 -6.34 -3.44
N THR A 157 12.72 -5.14 -3.71
CA THR A 157 14.16 -4.85 -3.60
C THR A 157 14.70 -5.09 -2.19
N LEU A 158 14.01 -4.57 -1.15
CA LEU A 158 14.43 -4.78 0.24
C LEU A 158 14.40 -6.26 0.64
N SER A 159 13.43 -7.02 0.14
CA SER A 159 13.36 -8.48 0.35
C SER A 159 14.55 -9.20 -0.28
N GLU A 160 14.91 -8.83 -1.52
CA GLU A 160 16.09 -9.37 -2.20
C GLU A 160 17.39 -9.03 -1.46
N GLU A 161 17.58 -7.77 -1.06
CA GLU A 161 18.73 -7.32 -0.28
C GLU A 161 18.86 -8.07 1.05
N LYS A 162 17.74 -8.25 1.76
CA LYS A 162 17.69 -9.05 2.99
C LYS A 162 18.13 -10.49 2.73
N ASN A 163 17.62 -11.14 1.69
CA ASN A 163 17.99 -12.51 1.35
C ASN A 163 19.48 -12.61 0.99
N MET A 164 20.01 -11.64 0.24
CA MET A 164 21.43 -11.55 -0.08
C MET A 164 22.30 -11.36 1.17
N ALA A 165 21.88 -10.52 2.12
CA ALA A 165 22.59 -10.34 3.38
C ALA A 165 22.62 -11.62 4.22
N VAL A 166 21.50 -12.37 4.26
CA VAL A 166 21.42 -13.66 4.96
C VAL A 166 22.35 -14.69 4.31
N MET A 167 22.38 -14.78 2.98
CA MET A 167 23.29 -15.68 2.27
C MET A 167 24.76 -15.33 2.55
N ARG A 168 25.14 -14.05 2.45
CA ARG A 168 26.49 -13.58 2.78
C ARG A 168 26.88 -13.86 4.23
N SER A 169 25.96 -13.70 5.18
CA SER A 169 26.21 -14.01 6.59
C SER A 169 26.46 -15.50 6.80
N ARG A 170 25.71 -16.36 6.11
CA ARG A 170 25.91 -17.81 6.17
C ARG A 170 27.24 -18.22 5.58
N ASP A 171 27.61 -17.67 4.42
CA ASP A 171 28.88 -17.95 3.77
C ASP A 171 30.06 -17.52 4.65
N LEU A 172 29.97 -16.34 5.27
CA LEU A 172 30.98 -15.88 6.21
C LEU A 172 31.12 -16.82 7.42
N GLN A 173 30.01 -17.29 8.00
CA GLN A 173 30.05 -18.27 9.08
C GLN A 173 30.73 -19.58 8.66
N LEU A 174 30.46 -20.06 7.45
CA LEU A 174 31.12 -21.26 6.90
C LEU A 174 32.63 -21.04 6.76
N VAL A 175 33.06 -19.90 6.24
CA VAL A 175 34.49 -19.55 6.12
C VAL A 175 35.16 -19.50 7.50
N VAL A 176 34.51 -18.88 8.50
CA VAL A 176 35.04 -18.83 9.86
C VAL A 176 35.19 -20.23 10.46
N LEU A 177 34.16 -21.08 10.34
CA LEU A 177 34.20 -22.46 10.84
C LEU A 177 35.29 -23.28 10.14
N MET A 178 35.45 -23.12 8.83
CA MET A 178 36.50 -23.79 8.06
C MET A 178 37.89 -23.36 8.54
N ASN A 179 38.12 -22.08 8.77
CA ASN A 179 39.40 -21.58 9.27
C ASN A 179 39.72 -22.10 10.68
N VAL A 180 38.73 -22.15 11.57
CA VAL A 180 38.88 -22.74 12.92
C VAL A 180 39.21 -24.23 12.82
N LEU A 181 38.52 -24.97 11.97
CA LEU A 181 38.76 -26.39 11.76
C LEU A 181 40.19 -26.65 11.25
N ASN A 182 40.61 -25.91 10.22
CA ASN A 182 41.96 -26.01 9.65
C ASN A 182 43.05 -25.71 10.70
N LYS A 183 42.83 -24.68 11.53
CA LYS A 183 43.76 -24.34 12.62
C LYS A 183 43.93 -25.50 13.60
N VAL A 184 42.82 -26.07 14.08
CA VAL A 184 42.84 -27.20 15.02
C VAL A 184 43.44 -28.45 14.37
N GLU A 185 43.20 -28.68 13.08
CA GLU A 185 43.80 -29.78 12.33
C GLU A 185 45.33 -29.65 12.26
N GLU A 186 45.85 -28.45 11.96
CA GLU A 186 47.29 -28.19 11.93
C GLU A 186 47.93 -28.28 13.31
N GLU A 187 47.27 -27.78 14.37
CA GLU A 187 47.70 -27.97 15.76
C GLU A 187 47.81 -29.46 16.11
N CYS A 188 46.81 -30.27 15.73
CA CYS A 188 46.85 -31.72 15.95
C CYS A 188 47.97 -32.41 15.15
N LYS A 189 48.23 -31.99 13.91
CA LYS A 189 49.36 -32.50 13.11
C LYS A 189 50.69 -32.14 13.77
N MET A 190 50.86 -30.92 14.26
CA MET A 190 52.05 -30.49 14.98
C MET A 190 52.26 -31.31 16.25
N GLU A 191 51.22 -31.52 17.05
CA GLU A 191 51.28 -32.31 18.28
C GLU A 191 51.68 -33.77 17.99
N ARG A 192 51.12 -34.37 16.93
CA ARG A 192 51.52 -35.72 16.47
C ARG A 192 52.99 -35.76 16.04
N ARG A 193 53.48 -34.75 15.32
CA ARG A 193 54.89 -34.64 14.93
C ARG A 193 55.80 -34.54 16.15
N GLN A 194 55.45 -33.70 17.12
CA GLN A 194 56.21 -33.55 18.36
C GLN A 194 56.22 -34.85 19.17
N SER A 195 55.05 -35.50 19.31
CA SER A 195 54.91 -36.80 19.99
C SER A 195 55.77 -37.88 19.33
N LEU A 196 55.79 -37.93 17.98
CA LEU A 196 56.60 -38.89 17.23
C LEU A 196 58.10 -38.63 17.42
N LYS A 197 58.52 -37.36 17.40
CA LYS A 197 59.91 -36.96 17.67
C LYS A 197 60.33 -37.41 19.07
N LEU A 198 59.54 -37.09 20.09
CA LEU A 198 59.82 -37.47 21.47
C LEU A 198 59.93 -38.99 21.64
N LYS A 199 59.03 -39.75 20.97
CA LYS A 199 59.09 -41.22 20.96
C LYS A 199 60.39 -41.74 20.34
N ASN A 200 60.80 -41.21 19.18
CA ASN A 200 62.06 -41.57 18.54
C ASN A 200 63.27 -41.22 19.41
N ASP A 201 63.28 -40.06 20.05
CA ASP A 201 64.36 -39.63 20.96
C ASP A 201 64.46 -40.56 22.19
N ILE A 202 63.32 -41.03 22.71
CA ILE A 202 63.29 -42.01 23.81
C ILE A 202 63.80 -43.38 23.35
N GLU A 203 63.44 -43.82 22.16
CA GLU A 203 63.85 -45.12 21.60
C GLU A 203 65.35 -45.16 21.26
N ASN A 204 65.89 -44.05 20.77
CA ASN A 204 67.30 -43.91 20.38
C ASN A 204 68.24 -43.49 21.53
N ARG A 205 67.74 -43.32 22.76
CA ARG A 205 68.58 -42.91 23.89
C ARG A 205 69.62 -43.99 24.22
N PRO A 206 70.89 -43.64 24.51
CA PRO A 206 71.88 -44.60 24.95
C PRO A 206 71.37 -45.34 26.19
N LYS A 207 71.50 -46.67 26.19
CA LYS A 207 71.02 -47.49 27.30
C LYS A 207 71.81 -47.13 28.56
N ARG A 208 71.15 -47.18 29.71
CA ARG A 208 71.75 -46.84 31.01
C ARG A 208 73.06 -47.60 31.27
N GLU A 209 73.17 -48.82 30.75
CA GLU A 209 74.37 -49.66 30.79
C GLU A 209 75.56 -49.03 30.03
N GLN A 210 75.33 -48.48 28.82
CA GLN A 210 76.38 -47.85 28.01
C GLN A 210 76.91 -46.55 28.64
N ILE A 211 76.04 -45.80 29.34
CA ILE A 211 76.44 -44.59 30.06
C ILE A 211 77.34 -44.95 31.24
N PHE A 212 76.98 -45.98 32.02
CA PHE A 212 77.79 -46.44 33.15
C PHE A 212 79.17 -46.97 32.73
N GLU A 213 79.27 -47.66 31.59
CA GLU A 213 80.55 -48.11 31.04
C GLU A 213 81.47 -46.93 30.68
N LEU A 214 80.93 -45.93 29.97
CA LEU A 214 81.67 -44.72 29.61
C LEU A 214 82.07 -43.88 30.83
N GLU A 215 81.21 -43.77 31.85
CA GLU A 215 81.54 -43.07 33.11
C GLU A 215 82.71 -43.74 33.83
N ARG A 216 82.75 -45.08 33.86
CA ARG A 216 83.86 -45.83 34.45
C ARG A 216 85.18 -45.63 33.70
N GLU A 217 85.13 -45.58 32.37
CA GLU A 217 86.29 -45.26 31.53
C GLU A 217 86.79 -43.83 31.77
N ASN A 218 85.88 -42.86 31.93
CA ASN A 218 86.21 -41.45 32.18
C ASN A 218 86.87 -41.24 33.55
N GLU A 219 86.37 -41.92 34.58
CA GLU A 219 86.97 -41.93 35.93
C GLU A 219 88.42 -42.45 35.88
N MET A 220 88.64 -43.51 35.10
CA MET A 220 89.97 -44.10 34.91
C MET A 220 90.93 -43.16 34.16
N LEU A 221 90.44 -42.43 33.17
CA LEU A 221 91.22 -41.43 32.43
C LEU A 221 91.59 -40.21 33.28
N LYS A 222 90.69 -39.76 34.17
CA LYS A 222 90.99 -38.67 35.12
C LYS A 222 92.12 -39.02 36.08
N ILE A 223 92.15 -40.26 36.59
CA ILE A 223 93.22 -40.74 37.47
C ILE A 223 94.57 -40.71 36.74
N LYS A 224 94.62 -41.16 35.48
CA LYS A 224 95.83 -41.12 34.64
C LYS A 224 96.30 -39.68 34.32
N LEU A 225 95.36 -38.75 34.12
CA LEU A 225 95.68 -37.33 33.91
C LEU A 225 96.26 -36.69 35.17
N GLN A 226 95.73 -37.05 36.34
CA GLN A 226 96.21 -36.58 37.64
C GLN A 226 97.61 -37.11 37.97
N GLU A 227 97.98 -38.32 37.52
CA GLU A 227 99.35 -38.84 37.62
C GLU A 227 100.33 -38.02 36.78
N LEU A 228 99.95 -37.63 35.55
CA LEU A 228 100.81 -36.87 34.64
C LEU A 228 100.96 -35.39 35.03
N GLN A 229 100.02 -34.83 35.79
CA GLN A 229 100.00 -33.40 36.16
C GLN A 229 100.86 -33.06 37.40
N SER A 230 101.57 -34.05 37.98
CA SER A 230 102.36 -33.89 39.22
C SER A 230 103.84 -33.52 39.02
N ILE A 231 104.28 -33.25 37.79
CA ILE A 231 105.65 -32.83 37.47
C ILE A 231 105.60 -31.56 36.61
N ILE A 232 105.91 -30.39 37.19
CA ILE A 232 106.65 -29.25 36.61
C ILE A 232 106.50 -28.01 37.53
N GLN A 233 107.63 -27.46 37.98
CA GLN A 233 107.76 -26.13 38.60
C GLN A 233 108.26 -25.09 37.56
N PRO A 234 108.03 -23.77 37.79
CA PRO A 234 108.19 -22.70 36.80
C PRO A 234 109.55 -21.96 36.88
N MET A 235 109.98 -21.31 35.78
CA MET A 235 111.10 -20.34 35.77
C MET A 235 110.94 -19.25 34.69
N PRO A 236 111.63 -18.08 34.82
CA PRO A 236 111.22 -16.80 34.23
C PRO A 236 112.17 -16.16 33.18
N LEU A 237 111.61 -15.19 32.42
CA LEU A 237 112.22 -14.10 31.61
C LEU A 237 113.09 -14.52 30.39
N PRO A 238 113.47 -13.66 29.42
CA PRO A 238 112.90 -12.41 28.86
C PRO A 238 112.86 -12.45 27.28
N ALA A 239 112.57 -11.32 26.61
CA ALA A 239 112.54 -11.09 25.14
C ALA A 239 111.22 -11.34 24.37
N SER A 240 110.08 -11.29 25.06
CA SER A 240 108.73 -11.41 24.48
C SER A 240 108.00 -10.08 24.22
N ASP A 241 108.55 -8.95 24.66
CA ASP A 241 107.81 -7.69 24.75
C ASP A 241 107.37 -7.15 23.38
N LYS A 242 108.11 -7.42 22.31
CA LYS A 242 107.74 -6.95 20.97
C LYS A 242 106.60 -7.74 20.33
N ALA A 243 106.61 -9.07 20.43
CA ALA A 243 105.53 -9.91 19.93
C ALA A 243 104.23 -9.68 20.74
N ILE A 244 104.36 -9.44 22.06
CA ILE A 244 103.23 -9.07 22.91
C ILE A 244 102.67 -7.70 22.51
N LEU A 245 103.53 -6.71 22.21
CA LEU A 245 103.08 -5.42 21.72
C LEU A 245 102.39 -5.51 20.35
N ASP A 246 102.90 -6.33 19.41
CA ASP A 246 102.26 -6.53 18.10
C ASP A 246 100.89 -7.22 18.22
N ILE A 247 100.74 -8.19 19.14
CA ILE A 247 99.44 -8.81 19.47
C ILE A 247 98.49 -7.76 20.06
N LEU A 248 98.95 -6.94 20.99
CA LEU A 248 98.12 -5.88 21.59
C LEU A 248 97.75 -4.78 20.58
N GLU A 249 98.64 -4.46 19.63
CA GLU A 249 98.36 -3.53 18.52
C GLU A 249 97.32 -4.13 17.56
N HIS A 250 97.42 -5.42 17.26
CA HIS A 250 96.41 -6.14 16.47
C HIS A 250 95.06 -6.20 17.19
N ASP A 251 95.01 -6.57 18.45
CA ASP A 251 93.79 -6.61 19.26
C ASP A 251 93.15 -5.21 19.37
N ARG A 252 93.97 -4.16 19.47
CA ARG A 252 93.51 -2.76 19.44
C ARG A 252 92.89 -2.41 18.09
N GLN A 253 93.47 -2.88 16.98
CA GLN A 253 92.96 -2.63 15.65
C GLN A 253 91.66 -3.40 15.37
N GLU A 254 91.60 -4.68 15.75
CA GLU A 254 90.40 -5.53 15.67
C GLU A 254 89.24 -4.93 16.50
N ALA A 255 89.51 -4.50 17.74
CA ALA A 255 88.51 -3.83 18.57
C ALA A 255 88.00 -2.50 17.98
N LEU A 256 88.84 -1.78 17.22
CA LEU A 256 88.43 -0.56 16.53
C LEU A 256 87.56 -0.85 15.30
N GLU A 257 87.88 -1.90 14.54
CA GLU A 257 87.10 -2.37 13.40
C GLU A 257 85.72 -2.87 13.85
N ASP A 258 85.65 -3.69 14.89
CA ASP A 258 84.39 -4.14 15.50
C ASP A 258 83.52 -2.97 15.97
N ARG A 259 84.16 -1.95 16.56
CA ARG A 259 83.47 -0.74 16.99
C ARG A 259 82.92 0.05 15.80
N GLN A 260 83.68 0.16 14.71
CA GLN A 260 83.23 0.85 13.50
C GLN A 260 82.06 0.10 12.83
N ASP A 261 82.12 -1.22 12.78
CA ASP A 261 81.03 -2.07 12.30
C ASP A 261 79.78 -1.93 13.15
N LEU A 262 79.91 -1.85 14.48
CA LEU A 262 78.79 -1.59 15.37
C LEU A 262 78.18 -0.20 15.12
N VAL A 263 79.00 0.83 14.92
CA VAL A 263 78.52 2.19 14.60
C VAL A 263 77.77 2.20 13.27
N ASN A 264 78.27 1.52 12.24
CA ASN A 264 77.61 1.41 10.94
C ASN A 264 76.26 0.68 11.04
N ARG A 265 76.20 -0.42 11.81
CA ARG A 265 74.94 -1.14 12.08
C ARG A 265 73.93 -0.26 12.82
N LEU A 266 74.37 0.50 13.83
CA LEU A 266 73.51 1.42 14.57
C LEU A 266 72.97 2.55 13.68
N TYR A 267 73.79 3.07 12.76
CA TYR A 267 73.36 4.08 11.80
C TYR A 267 72.29 3.54 10.85
N ASN A 268 72.52 2.38 10.24
CA ASN A 268 71.52 1.77 9.33
C ASN A 268 70.21 1.45 10.05
N LEU A 269 70.28 0.91 11.28
CA LEU A 269 69.09 0.64 12.08
C LEU A 269 68.33 1.91 12.46
N HIS A 270 69.02 3.04 12.62
CA HIS A 270 68.40 4.34 12.87
C HIS A 270 67.64 4.86 11.65
N GLU A 271 68.22 4.73 10.46
CA GLU A 271 67.57 5.10 9.19
C GLU A 271 66.34 4.22 8.93
N GLU A 272 66.47 2.88 9.09
CA GLU A 272 65.33 1.95 8.95
C GLU A 272 64.19 2.28 9.95
N TYR A 273 64.54 2.63 11.20
CA TYR A 273 63.57 3.06 12.20
C TYR A 273 62.87 4.38 11.81
N LEU A 274 63.60 5.34 11.26
CA LEU A 274 63.04 6.62 10.80
C LEU A 274 62.07 6.39 9.64
N GLU A 275 62.44 5.59 8.65
CA GLU A 275 61.56 5.22 7.54
C GLU A 275 60.30 4.51 8.02
N GLU A 276 60.41 3.50 8.90
CA GLU A 276 59.25 2.79 9.46
C GLU A 276 58.34 3.72 10.26
N LYS A 277 58.92 4.68 10.99
CA LYS A 277 58.16 5.68 11.75
C LYS A 277 57.35 6.59 10.81
N GLU A 278 57.94 7.10 9.74
CA GLU A 278 57.24 7.93 8.74
C GLU A 278 56.09 7.15 8.08
N ASP A 279 56.35 5.88 7.73
CA ASP A 279 55.36 4.96 7.16
C ASP A 279 54.17 4.74 8.11
N LEU A 280 54.45 4.54 9.40
CA LEU A 280 53.43 4.35 10.43
C LEU A 280 52.65 5.64 10.69
N GLU A 281 53.29 6.80 10.68
CA GLU A 281 52.64 8.10 10.78
C GLU A 281 51.68 8.35 9.61
N LEU A 282 52.09 8.01 8.38
CA LEU A 282 51.23 8.12 7.20
C LEU A 282 50.03 7.16 7.27
N LYS A 283 50.26 5.91 7.68
CA LYS A 283 49.20 4.91 7.90
C LYS A 283 48.22 5.37 8.98
N SER A 284 48.73 5.92 10.09
CA SER A 284 47.92 6.48 11.18
C SER A 284 47.08 7.66 10.70
N SER A 285 47.67 8.60 9.96
CA SER A 285 46.98 9.76 9.38
C SER A 285 45.87 9.34 8.42
N THR A 286 46.10 8.33 7.58
CA THR A 286 45.11 7.79 6.66
C THR A 286 43.93 7.18 7.41
N LEU A 287 44.22 6.30 8.37
CA LEU A 287 43.19 5.66 9.20
C LEU A 287 42.35 6.69 9.98
N GLN A 288 42.98 7.76 10.47
CA GLN A 288 42.28 8.84 11.15
C GLN A 288 41.26 9.54 10.25
N LYS A 289 41.63 9.83 9.00
CA LYS A 289 40.71 10.42 8.00
C LYS A 289 39.57 9.47 7.66
N ASP A 290 39.85 8.18 7.53
CA ASP A 290 38.81 7.17 7.29
C ASP A 290 37.81 7.11 8.45
N CYS A 291 38.29 7.13 9.70
CA CYS A 291 37.44 7.18 10.88
C CYS A 291 36.56 8.44 10.92
N GLU A 292 37.10 9.59 10.55
CA GLU A 292 36.34 10.84 10.45
C GLU A 292 35.27 10.77 9.35
N MET A 293 35.61 10.23 8.18
CA MET A 293 34.67 9.97 7.10
C MET A 293 33.52 9.04 7.52
N TYR A 294 33.82 7.95 8.22
CA TYR A 294 32.79 7.05 8.75
C TYR A 294 31.90 7.72 9.79
N ARG A 295 32.47 8.57 10.65
CA ARG A 295 31.71 9.34 11.64
C ARG A 295 30.74 10.30 10.94
N ASN A 296 31.24 11.11 10.01
CA ASN A 296 30.41 12.05 9.24
C ASN A 296 29.28 11.35 8.47
N ARG A 297 29.58 10.16 7.91
CA ARG A 297 28.56 9.34 7.25
C ARG A 297 27.52 8.83 8.24
N MET A 298 27.93 8.37 9.42
CA MET A 298 27.01 7.94 10.47
C MET A 298 26.11 9.10 10.90
N ASP A 299 26.68 10.28 11.15
CA ASP A 299 25.93 11.48 11.54
C ASP A 299 24.90 11.87 10.48
N THR A 300 25.27 11.80 9.20
CA THR A 300 24.35 12.06 8.08
C THR A 300 23.18 11.07 8.06
N ILE A 301 23.47 9.77 8.25
CA ILE A 301 22.44 8.73 8.31
C ILE A 301 21.52 8.95 9.51
N THR A 302 22.08 9.32 10.68
CA THR A 302 21.30 9.64 11.88
C THR A 302 20.32 10.80 11.62
N VAL A 303 20.79 11.89 11.00
CA VAL A 303 19.92 13.03 10.64
C VAL A 303 18.80 12.60 9.69
N GLN A 304 19.11 11.79 8.67
CA GLN A 304 18.09 11.28 7.74
C GLN A 304 17.04 10.41 8.45
N LEU A 305 17.45 9.58 9.42
CA LEU A 305 16.51 8.79 10.21
C LEU A 305 15.60 9.68 11.07
N ASP A 306 16.14 10.73 11.67
CA ASP A 306 15.36 11.70 12.46
C ASP A 306 14.34 12.46 11.59
N GLU A 307 14.68 12.78 10.34
CA GLU A 307 13.76 13.40 9.38
C GLU A 307 12.60 12.47 9.02
N VAL A 308 12.90 11.20 8.72
CA VAL A 308 11.89 10.17 8.42
C VAL A 308 10.98 9.94 9.62
N GLU A 309 11.52 9.94 10.84
CA GLU A 309 10.72 9.85 12.06
C GLU A 309 9.77 11.04 12.21
N LYS A 310 10.23 12.26 11.95
CA LYS A 310 9.37 13.46 11.97
C LYS A 310 8.26 13.40 10.93
N GLU A 311 8.56 12.97 9.71
CA GLU A 311 7.56 12.81 8.63
C GLU A 311 6.51 11.75 9.00
N ARG A 312 6.95 10.61 9.55
CA ARG A 312 6.07 9.56 10.07
C ARG A 312 5.11 10.11 11.11
N ASP A 313 5.63 10.84 12.10
CA ASP A 313 4.82 11.37 13.20
C ASP A 313 3.86 12.47 12.72
N GLN A 314 4.28 13.28 11.74
CA GLN A 314 3.40 14.25 11.10
C GLN A 314 2.25 13.57 10.35
N ALA A 315 2.53 12.50 9.60
CA ALA A 315 1.51 11.72 8.90
C ALA A 315 0.50 11.10 9.88
N PHE A 316 0.97 10.58 11.02
CA PHE A 316 0.09 10.07 12.08
C PHE A 316 -0.82 11.17 12.64
N ARG A 317 -0.27 12.34 13.01
CA ARG A 317 -1.07 13.46 13.51
C ARG A 317 -2.11 13.93 12.49
N ALA A 318 -1.73 14.09 11.22
CA ALA A 318 -2.66 14.51 10.17
C ALA A 318 -3.81 13.50 9.96
N ARG A 319 -3.51 12.20 10.01
CA ARG A 319 -4.53 11.15 9.94
C ARG A 319 -5.49 11.22 11.11
N ASP A 320 -4.97 11.36 12.34
CA ASP A 320 -5.78 11.38 13.54
C ASP A 320 -6.66 12.65 13.60
N GLU A 321 -6.14 13.79 13.14
CA GLU A 321 -6.89 15.04 12.98
C GLU A 321 -8.01 14.91 11.94
N ALA A 322 -7.72 14.31 10.77
CA ALA A 322 -8.76 14.04 9.76
C ALA A 322 -9.85 13.10 10.31
N GLN A 323 -9.47 12.04 11.03
CA GLN A 323 -10.44 11.15 11.70
C GLN A 323 -11.29 11.90 12.73
N HIS A 324 -10.68 12.78 13.51
CA HIS A 324 -11.40 13.63 14.45
C HIS A 324 -12.41 14.55 13.73
N HIS A 325 -12.02 15.19 12.63
CA HIS A 325 -12.92 16.02 11.82
C HIS A 325 -14.08 15.23 11.21
N PHE A 326 -13.84 13.99 10.74
CA PHE A 326 -14.91 13.12 10.24
C PHE A 326 -15.88 12.72 11.35
N SER A 327 -15.37 12.35 12.52
CA SER A 327 -16.19 12.03 13.69
C SER A 327 -17.06 13.22 14.09
N GLN A 328 -16.46 14.41 14.17
CA GLN A 328 -17.18 15.64 14.49
C GLN A 328 -18.26 15.97 13.46
N SER A 329 -17.93 15.87 12.17
CA SER A 329 -18.88 16.10 11.07
C SER A 329 -20.07 15.12 11.12
N LEU A 330 -19.83 13.87 11.51
CA LEU A 330 -20.89 12.87 11.65
C LEU A 330 -21.84 13.22 12.81
N ILE A 331 -21.28 13.63 13.95
CA ILE A 331 -22.04 14.11 15.11
C ILE A 331 -22.90 15.32 14.72
N ASP A 332 -22.32 16.29 14.01
CA ASP A 332 -23.05 17.48 13.57
C ASP A 332 -24.14 17.13 12.56
N LYS A 333 -23.89 16.22 11.61
CA LYS A 333 -24.93 15.70 10.71
C LYS A 333 -26.08 15.05 11.46
N ASP A 334 -25.81 14.25 12.48
CA ASP A 334 -26.85 13.60 13.28
C ASP A 334 -27.62 14.62 14.13
N LYS A 335 -26.96 15.67 14.61
CA LYS A 335 -27.60 16.82 15.28
C LYS A 335 -28.56 17.54 14.33
N TYR A 336 -28.15 17.86 13.10
CA TYR A 336 -29.02 18.52 12.13
C TYR A 336 -30.18 17.61 11.68
N ARG A 337 -29.95 16.31 11.48
CA ARG A 337 -31.03 15.35 11.20
C ARG A 337 -32.08 15.32 12.31
N LYS A 338 -31.64 15.43 13.58
CA LYS A 338 -32.57 15.52 14.71
C LYS A 338 -33.38 16.82 14.66
N GLN A 339 -32.76 17.95 14.38
CA GLN A 339 -33.45 19.24 14.23
C GLN A 339 -34.46 19.23 13.08
N ILE A 340 -34.13 18.61 11.94
CA ILE A 340 -35.05 18.46 10.81
C ILE A 340 -36.28 17.67 11.25
N ARG A 341 -36.11 16.50 11.88
CA ARG A 341 -37.24 15.71 12.37
C ARG A 341 -38.12 16.47 13.36
N GLU A 342 -37.52 17.24 14.28
CA GLU A 342 -38.27 18.07 15.23
C GLU A 342 -39.03 19.22 14.55
N LEU A 343 -38.53 19.73 13.42
CA LEU A 343 -39.24 20.74 12.62
C LEU A 343 -40.35 20.13 11.78
N GLU A 344 -40.13 18.95 11.20
CA GLU A 344 -41.14 18.16 10.49
C GLU A 344 -42.30 17.82 11.44
N GLU A 345 -42.02 17.33 12.66
CA GLU A 345 -43.04 17.04 13.67
C GLU A 345 -43.86 18.30 14.04
N ARG A 346 -43.21 19.45 14.24
CA ARG A 346 -43.91 20.72 14.49
C ARG A 346 -44.75 21.17 13.29
N SER A 347 -44.27 20.94 12.07
CA SER A 347 -45.02 21.25 10.85
C SER A 347 -46.28 20.40 10.76
N ASP A 348 -46.16 19.10 11.03
CA ASP A 348 -47.29 18.16 11.06
C ASP A 348 -48.30 18.53 12.17
N GLU A 349 -47.83 18.92 13.35
CA GLU A 349 -48.68 19.41 14.45
C GLU A 349 -49.50 20.64 14.04
N LEU A 350 -48.85 21.62 13.41
CA LEU A 350 -49.51 22.83 12.91
C LEU A 350 -50.51 22.50 11.80
N GLN A 351 -50.16 21.60 10.88
CA GLN A 351 -51.06 21.15 9.81
C GLN A 351 -52.31 20.47 10.38
N ILE A 352 -52.16 19.62 11.39
CA ILE A 352 -53.28 19.01 12.11
C ILE A 352 -54.15 20.10 12.76
N GLU A 353 -53.55 21.14 13.34
CA GLU A 353 -54.29 22.24 13.94
C GLU A 353 -55.04 23.10 12.91
N ILE A 354 -54.45 23.34 11.74
CA ILE A 354 -55.11 24.00 10.60
C ILE A 354 -56.35 23.22 10.19
N VAL A 355 -56.21 21.93 9.89
CA VAL A 355 -57.34 21.07 9.48
C VAL A 355 -58.43 21.02 10.56
N ARG A 356 -58.06 20.99 11.84
CA ARG A 356 -59.03 21.07 12.95
C ARG A 356 -59.78 22.40 12.97
N LYS A 357 -59.12 23.52 12.70
CA LYS A 357 -59.74 24.85 12.62
C LYS A 357 -60.65 24.97 11.40
N GLU A 358 -60.23 24.47 10.25
CA GLU A 358 -61.05 24.39 9.02
C GLU A 358 -62.33 23.58 9.25
N ALA A 359 -62.24 22.40 9.87
CA ALA A 359 -63.41 21.59 10.21
C ALA A 359 -64.41 22.33 11.12
N ARG A 360 -63.90 23.11 12.09
CA ARG A 360 -64.73 23.96 12.96
C ARG A 360 -65.36 25.12 12.17
N LEU A 361 -64.61 25.76 11.28
CA LEU A 361 -65.13 26.83 10.41
C LEU A 361 -66.27 26.30 9.54
N VAL A 362 -66.08 25.20 8.83
CA VAL A 362 -67.13 24.56 8.01
C VAL A 362 -68.37 24.25 8.84
N THR A 363 -68.18 23.76 10.08
CA THR A 363 -69.30 23.49 10.99
C THR A 363 -70.06 24.77 11.35
N LEU A 364 -69.35 25.84 11.71
CA LEU A 364 -69.95 27.14 12.05
C LEU A 364 -70.63 27.79 10.83
N GLU A 365 -70.00 27.76 9.67
CA GLU A 365 -70.61 28.21 8.41
C GLU A 365 -71.89 27.45 8.09
N SER A 366 -71.90 26.12 8.29
CA SER A 366 -73.11 25.32 8.08
C SER A 366 -74.25 25.75 9.01
N ARG A 367 -73.94 26.14 10.26
CA ARG A 367 -74.92 26.66 11.23
C ARG A 367 -75.42 28.04 10.82
N LEU A 368 -74.51 28.92 10.39
CA LEU A 368 -74.86 30.24 9.87
C LEU A 368 -75.77 30.14 8.65
N ARG A 369 -75.48 29.24 7.70
CA ARG A 369 -76.34 29.00 6.53
C ARG A 369 -77.74 28.53 6.92
N ARG A 370 -77.88 27.69 7.95
CA ARG A 370 -79.19 27.23 8.47
C ARG A 370 -79.96 28.40 9.08
N LEU A 371 -79.34 29.16 9.99
CA LEU A 371 -79.98 30.33 10.61
C LEU A 371 -80.33 31.42 9.60
N ALA A 372 -79.48 31.68 8.60
CA ALA A 372 -79.78 32.61 7.52
C ALA A 372 -80.99 32.17 6.69
N LYS A 373 -81.16 30.86 6.45
CA LYS A 373 -82.36 30.30 5.80
C LYS A 373 -83.61 30.46 6.65
N ASP A 374 -83.49 30.33 7.96
CA ASP A 374 -84.60 30.53 8.90
C ASP A 374 -85.00 32.02 9.02
N ILE A 375 -84.04 32.95 8.80
CA ILE A 375 -84.28 34.41 8.79
C ILE A 375 -84.99 34.88 7.49
N VAL A 376 -84.77 34.20 6.36
CA VAL A 376 -85.37 34.58 5.05
C VAL A 376 -86.85 34.17 4.94
N LEU A 377 -87.38 33.33 5.84
CA LEU A 377 -88.78 32.90 5.77
C LEU A 377 -89.78 33.90 6.38
N ASP A 378 -89.35 35.01 7.00
CA ASP A 378 -90.26 35.93 7.71
C ASP A 378 -90.29 37.39 7.22
N GLN A 379 -89.63 37.75 6.11
CA GLN A 379 -89.69 39.16 5.64
C GLN A 379 -89.93 39.27 4.14
N SER A 380 -91.15 39.68 3.82
CA SER A 380 -91.56 40.25 2.54
C SER A 380 -90.81 41.57 2.26
N LEU A 381 -90.46 41.78 0.99
CA LEU A 381 -89.73 42.92 0.40
C LEU A 381 -90.23 44.31 0.84
N PRO A 382 -89.41 45.39 0.72
CA PRO A 382 -89.47 46.17 -0.52
C PRO A 382 -88.12 46.72 -1.04
N ARG A 383 -88.11 46.97 -2.36
CA ARG A 383 -87.16 47.83 -3.09
C ARG A 383 -87.23 49.28 -2.59
N ASP A 384 -86.11 50.01 -2.59
CA ASP A 384 -85.87 51.23 -3.42
C ASP A 384 -84.67 52.10 -2.98
N MET A 385 -83.92 52.60 -4.00
CA MET A 385 -83.09 53.84 -4.11
C MET A 385 -81.74 54.00 -3.35
N PRO A 386 -80.79 54.86 -3.79
CA PRO A 386 -80.38 55.34 -5.14
C PRO A 386 -78.85 55.20 -5.44
N PRO A 387 -78.37 55.49 -6.68
CA PRO A 387 -76.95 55.48 -7.03
C PRO A 387 -76.26 56.83 -6.72
N THR A 388 -75.05 56.81 -6.16
CA THR A 388 -74.26 58.04 -5.91
C THR A 388 -72.84 57.93 -6.48
N ILE A 389 -72.67 58.56 -7.65
CA ILE A 389 -71.68 59.59 -8.03
C ILE A 389 -70.19 59.33 -7.73
N ILE A 390 -69.45 59.26 -8.84
CA ILE A 390 -68.00 59.40 -9.04
C ILE A 390 -67.52 60.82 -8.70
N SER A 391 -66.35 60.94 -8.04
CA SER A 391 -65.28 61.96 -8.22
C SER A 391 -64.33 61.90 -7.01
N GLN A 392 -63.03 62.23 -7.01
CA GLN A 392 -61.94 62.39 -7.98
C GLN A 392 -60.71 62.76 -7.09
N ALA A 393 -59.48 62.53 -7.57
CA ALA A 393 -58.17 62.96 -7.01
C ALA A 393 -57.62 62.11 -5.83
N GLY A 394 -56.38 61.61 -5.84
CA GLY A 394 -55.27 61.80 -6.78
C GLY A 394 -54.15 60.78 -6.56
N ASP A 395 -53.24 60.73 -7.53
CA ASP A 395 -52.07 59.87 -7.66
C ASP A 395 -51.14 59.86 -6.43
N TYR A 396 -50.59 58.68 -6.09
CA TYR A 396 -49.16 58.34 -6.08
C TYR A 396 -48.97 56.89 -5.58
N LYS A 397 -48.31 56.04 -6.39
CA LYS A 397 -47.89 54.65 -6.05
C LYS A 397 -46.93 54.61 -4.84
N PRO A 398 -46.89 53.50 -4.08
CA PRO A 398 -45.81 52.54 -4.33
C PRO A 398 -46.25 51.06 -4.33
N SER A 399 -45.57 50.33 -5.22
CA SER A 399 -45.04 48.96 -5.13
C SER A 399 -45.89 47.79 -4.60
N GLN A 400 -46.02 46.83 -5.53
CA GLN A 400 -46.51 45.46 -5.45
C GLN A 400 -46.20 44.70 -4.16
N SER A 401 -47.29 44.23 -3.53
CA SER A 401 -47.39 42.89 -2.98
C SER A 401 -48.54 42.20 -3.71
N GLU A 402 -48.32 41.04 -4.31
CA GLU A 402 -49.41 40.11 -4.58
C GLU A 402 -48.85 38.70 -4.69
N TRP A 403 -49.03 37.98 -3.57
CA TRP A 403 -49.43 36.59 -3.62
C TRP A 403 -50.79 36.50 -4.33
N SER A 404 -50.97 35.50 -5.17
CA SER A 404 -52.32 34.99 -5.44
C SER A 404 -52.23 33.51 -5.81
N SER A 405 -52.85 32.70 -4.95
CA SER A 405 -53.54 31.48 -5.32
C SER A 405 -54.63 31.77 -6.38
N ASP A 406 -55.15 30.78 -7.10
CA ASP A 406 -56.47 30.17 -6.77
C ASP A 406 -57.03 29.22 -7.87
N GLU A 407 -57.91 28.31 -7.42
CA GLU A 407 -59.01 27.55 -8.08
C GLU A 407 -58.72 26.60 -9.28
N SER A 408 -59.50 25.55 -9.62
CA SER A 408 -60.48 24.60 -9.02
C SER A 408 -61.32 24.06 -10.19
N HIS A 409 -61.67 22.75 -10.23
CA HIS A 409 -63.02 22.25 -10.58
C HIS A 409 -63.14 20.69 -10.58
N GLU A 410 -63.93 20.18 -9.62
CA GLU A 410 -64.96 19.11 -9.61
C GLU A 410 -64.99 17.91 -10.62
N GLY A 411 -65.16 16.69 -10.06
CA GLY A 411 -66.14 15.71 -10.58
C GLY A 411 -65.85 14.18 -10.47
N LYS A 412 -66.59 13.51 -9.54
CA LYS A 412 -67.00 12.07 -9.46
C LYS A 412 -66.24 11.07 -8.56
N PHE A 413 -66.94 10.64 -7.50
CA PHE A 413 -66.75 9.41 -6.69
C PHE A 413 -67.20 8.12 -7.43
N PRO A 414 -66.71 6.92 -7.06
CA PRO A 414 -67.30 6.16 -5.95
C PRO A 414 -66.33 5.54 -4.93
N SER A 415 -66.90 5.35 -3.74
CA SER A 415 -66.53 4.60 -2.52
C SER A 415 -65.80 3.26 -2.66
N GLU A 416 -64.80 3.00 -1.79
CA GLU A 416 -64.79 1.88 -0.83
C GLU A 416 -63.74 2.05 0.29
N GLU A 417 -64.06 1.57 1.49
CA GLU A 417 -63.44 1.83 2.80
C GLU A 417 -62.39 0.73 3.20
N PRO A 418 -61.79 0.69 4.43
CA PRO A 418 -60.34 0.64 4.62
C PRO A 418 -59.79 -0.70 5.11
N ARG A 419 -58.48 -0.96 4.97
CA ARG A 419 -57.80 -2.07 5.64
C ARG A 419 -56.49 -1.66 6.31
N LEU A 420 -56.57 -1.45 7.61
CA LEU A 420 -55.42 -1.39 8.53
C LEU A 420 -54.72 -2.76 8.57
N LYS A 421 -53.47 -2.83 8.11
CA LYS A 421 -52.59 -3.99 8.35
C LYS A 421 -51.55 -3.65 9.41
N ARG A 422 -51.73 -4.23 10.60
CA ARG A 422 -50.70 -4.35 11.65
C ARG A 422 -49.50 -5.14 11.11
N ARG A 423 -48.28 -4.66 11.36
CA ARG A 423 -47.05 -5.45 11.15
C ARG A 423 -46.76 -6.33 12.39
N PRO A 424 -46.24 -7.56 12.22
CA PRO A 424 -45.97 -8.47 13.34
C PRO A 424 -44.57 -8.28 13.92
N ASN A 425 -44.46 -8.42 15.25
CA ASN A 425 -43.21 -8.52 15.99
C ASN A 425 -42.45 -9.80 15.61
N LEU A 426 -41.18 -9.67 15.21
CA LEU A 426 -40.27 -10.81 15.00
C LEU A 426 -39.29 -10.94 16.16
N LYS A 427 -39.24 -12.18 16.66
CA LYS A 427 -38.62 -12.64 17.90
C LYS A 427 -37.09 -12.60 17.87
N ALA A 428 -36.53 -12.38 19.06
CA ALA A 428 -35.13 -12.61 19.38
C ALA A 428 -34.71 -14.06 19.10
N ASN A 429 -33.62 -14.24 18.35
CA ASN A 429 -32.89 -15.51 18.26
C ASN A 429 -31.50 -15.36 18.86
N ARG A 430 -31.33 -16.01 20.01
CA ARG A 430 -30.08 -16.31 20.70
C ARG A 430 -29.29 -17.32 19.87
N VAL A 431 -28.10 -16.98 19.38
CA VAL A 431 -27.17 -17.94 18.79
C VAL A 431 -25.85 -17.92 19.58
N LYS A 432 -25.42 -19.14 19.94
CA LYS A 432 -24.31 -19.47 20.83
C LYS A 432 -22.97 -19.37 20.08
N SER A 433 -21.93 -19.00 20.82
CA SER A 433 -20.52 -19.03 20.41
C SER A 433 -20.04 -20.48 20.15
N PRO A 434 -19.22 -20.77 19.11
CA PRO A 434 -18.61 -22.08 18.97
C PRO A 434 -17.24 -22.16 19.66
N VAL A 435 -17.16 -23.12 20.58
CA VAL A 435 -15.95 -23.64 21.22
C VAL A 435 -15.16 -24.51 20.22
N CYS A 436 -13.84 -24.36 20.26
CA CYS A 436 -12.85 -25.08 19.49
C CYS A 436 -12.67 -26.53 19.97
N PHE A 437 -12.55 -27.49 19.04
CA PHE A 437 -11.91 -28.78 19.27
C PHE A 437 -11.01 -29.13 18.07
N PRO A 438 -9.80 -29.66 18.28
CA PRO A 438 -8.85 -29.96 17.22
C PRO A 438 -9.04 -31.38 16.66
N ARG A 439 -8.82 -31.55 15.36
CA ARG A 439 -8.49 -32.84 14.74
C ARG A 439 -7.20 -32.72 13.95
N GLU A 440 -6.22 -33.52 14.36
CA GLU A 440 -5.02 -33.91 13.62
C GLU A 440 -5.38 -34.57 12.30
N VAL A 441 -4.66 -34.28 11.20
CA VAL A 441 -4.24 -35.27 10.20
C VAL A 441 -2.92 -34.83 9.52
N ASN A 442 -2.07 -35.85 9.36
CA ASN A 442 -0.75 -35.99 8.76
C ASN A 442 -0.37 -35.24 7.47
N TYR A 443 0.95 -35.08 7.37
CA TYR A 443 1.76 -34.86 6.17
C TYR A 443 1.72 -36.04 5.19
N GLU A 444 1.72 -35.75 3.89
CA GLU A 444 2.48 -36.51 2.90
C GLU A 444 2.87 -35.64 1.70
N ALA A 445 4.02 -35.96 1.13
CA ALA A 445 4.80 -35.15 0.21
C ALA A 445 4.65 -35.60 -1.26
N SER A 446 5.24 -34.80 -2.17
CA SER A 446 5.58 -35.11 -3.58
C SER A 446 4.42 -34.89 -4.58
N GLN A 447 4.59 -34.39 -5.81
CA GLN A 447 5.75 -34.30 -6.68
C GLN A 447 5.48 -33.29 -7.82
N SER A 448 6.58 -32.77 -8.37
CA SER A 448 6.84 -31.96 -9.56
C SER A 448 6.05 -32.23 -10.86
N ALA A 449 5.82 -31.17 -11.65
CA ALA A 449 6.00 -31.18 -13.12
C ALA A 449 6.15 -29.74 -13.68
N ALA A 450 7.10 -29.58 -14.59
CA ALA A 450 7.46 -28.37 -15.31
C ALA A 450 7.03 -28.44 -16.79
N LEU A 451 7.20 -27.31 -17.50
CA LEU A 451 7.15 -27.08 -18.97
C LEU A 451 5.72 -26.87 -19.53
N SER A 452 5.44 -25.98 -20.50
CA SER A 452 6.27 -25.43 -21.58
C SER A 452 5.73 -24.10 -22.11
N ALA A 453 6.63 -23.32 -22.70
CA ALA A 453 6.39 -22.09 -23.47
C ALA A 453 6.07 -22.38 -24.97
N ASN A 454 5.72 -21.29 -25.67
CA ASN A 454 5.41 -21.08 -27.11
C ASN A 454 3.93 -21.31 -27.51
N GLY A 455 3.24 -20.45 -28.24
CA GLY A 455 3.55 -19.22 -28.99
C GLY A 455 2.50 -19.04 -30.10
N GLY A 456 2.17 -17.81 -30.49
CA GLY A 456 1.59 -17.49 -31.81
C GLY A 456 0.07 -17.24 -31.92
N ASP A 457 -0.27 -15.95 -31.93
CA ASP A 457 -1.20 -15.21 -32.79
C ASP A 457 -2.64 -15.64 -33.14
N PHE A 458 -3.46 -14.58 -33.06
CA PHE A 458 -4.65 -14.25 -33.86
C PHE A 458 -5.99 -14.89 -33.44
N LEU A 459 -6.88 -14.07 -32.88
CA LEU A 459 -8.28 -13.90 -33.33
C LEU A 459 -8.96 -12.74 -32.56
N ASP A 460 -9.33 -11.70 -33.32
CA ASP A 460 -10.29 -10.65 -32.94
C ASP A 460 -11.66 -11.25 -32.62
N ILE A 461 -12.12 -11.18 -31.36
CA ILE A 461 -13.54 -11.30 -31.00
C ILE A 461 -13.88 -10.35 -29.83
N GLN A 462 -14.44 -9.20 -30.21
CA GLN A 462 -15.71 -8.68 -29.69
C GLN A 462 -15.83 -8.47 -28.16
N MET A 463 -15.40 -7.30 -27.71
CA MET A 463 -15.81 -6.68 -26.44
C MET A 463 -17.34 -6.56 -26.37
N ARG A 464 -17.98 -7.40 -25.55
CA ARG A 464 -19.39 -7.28 -25.18
C ARG A 464 -19.49 -6.32 -24.00
N ASN A 465 -19.82 -5.06 -24.28
CA ASN A 465 -20.20 -4.07 -23.28
C ASN A 465 -21.45 -4.54 -22.54
N TYR A 466 -21.28 -5.04 -21.32
CA TYR A 466 -22.37 -5.11 -20.35
C TYR A 466 -22.33 -3.86 -19.47
N ASN A 467 -23.28 -2.96 -19.74
CA ASN A 467 -23.79 -2.05 -18.73
C ASN A 467 -24.37 -2.90 -17.59
N SER A 468 -23.81 -2.80 -16.39
CA SER A 468 -24.42 -3.36 -15.19
C SER A 468 -24.26 -2.39 -14.05
N ASN A 469 -25.42 -2.04 -13.49
CA ASN A 469 -25.65 -1.12 -12.40
C ASN A 469 -24.70 -1.38 -11.23
N SER A 470 -24.02 -0.31 -10.79
CA SER A 470 -23.27 -0.26 -9.55
C SER A 470 -24.21 -0.30 -8.35
N VAL A 471 -24.33 -1.47 -7.73
CA VAL A 471 -24.75 -1.60 -6.33
C VAL A 471 -23.48 -1.82 -5.52
N SER A 472 -23.05 -0.77 -4.84
CA SER A 472 -21.95 -0.75 -3.90
C SER A 472 -22.24 -1.67 -2.70
N LEU A 473 -21.52 -2.79 -2.62
CA LEU A 473 -21.40 -3.60 -1.41
C LEU A 473 -20.38 -2.95 -0.46
N PRO A 474 -20.62 -2.94 0.86
CA PRO A 474 -19.68 -2.38 1.82
C PRO A 474 -18.48 -3.31 1.99
N ALA A 475 -17.28 -2.73 2.01
CA ALA A 475 -16.06 -3.43 2.38
C ALA A 475 -16.07 -3.78 3.87
N SER A 476 -15.82 -5.06 4.18
CA SER A 476 -15.62 -5.56 5.54
C SER A 476 -14.37 -4.95 6.18
N PRO A 477 -14.34 -4.75 7.52
CA PRO A 477 -13.20 -4.19 8.22
C PRO A 477 -12.09 -5.23 8.36
N SER A 478 -10.92 -4.95 7.78
CA SER A 478 -9.67 -5.65 8.08
C SER A 478 -9.07 -5.10 9.38
N TYR A 479 -9.08 -5.92 10.43
CA TYR A 479 -8.31 -5.66 11.65
C TYR A 479 -6.80 -5.82 11.40
N PRO A 480 -5.93 -5.07 12.06
CA PRO A 480 -4.50 -5.33 12.05
C PRO A 480 -4.15 -6.48 13.00
N PRO A 481 -3.09 -7.26 12.74
CA PRO A 481 -2.58 -8.20 13.73
C PRO A 481 -1.90 -7.44 14.87
N PHE A 482 -2.40 -7.63 16.09
CA PHE A 482 -1.65 -7.37 17.30
C PHE A 482 -0.43 -8.29 17.36
N SER A 483 0.77 -7.74 17.45
CA SER A 483 1.91 -8.42 18.09
C SER A 483 2.18 -7.71 19.40
N ALA A 484 1.77 -8.35 20.49
CA ALA A 484 2.19 -7.97 21.83
C ALA A 484 3.67 -8.33 22.00
N ALA A 485 4.45 -7.34 22.44
CA ALA A 485 5.76 -7.55 22.99
C ALA A 485 5.66 -8.37 24.29
N SER A 486 6.56 -9.34 24.45
CA SER A 486 7.03 -9.76 25.77
C SER A 486 8.52 -9.46 25.86
N LEU A 487 8.80 -8.58 26.82
CA LEU A 487 10.11 -8.18 27.29
C LEU A 487 10.90 -9.40 27.78
N SER A 488 12.16 -9.52 27.39
CA SER A 488 13.20 -9.86 28.36
C SER A 488 14.54 -9.24 27.94
N CYS A 489 15.08 -8.51 28.89
CA CYS A 489 16.32 -7.77 28.88
C CYS A 489 17.52 -8.72 28.77
N SER A 490 18.48 -8.43 27.90
CA SER A 490 19.83 -9.01 27.96
C SER A 490 20.84 -7.87 27.89
N PRO A 491 21.76 -7.75 28.86
CA PRO A 491 22.73 -6.66 28.90
C PRO A 491 23.89 -6.93 27.95
N SER A 492 24.42 -5.83 27.41
CA SER A 492 25.68 -5.69 26.70
C SER A 492 26.88 -6.32 27.42
N PRO A 493 27.95 -6.69 26.69
CA PRO A 493 29.28 -6.64 27.26
C PRO A 493 30.27 -5.84 26.40
N SER A 494 31.02 -4.98 27.07
CA SER A 494 32.38 -4.52 26.74
C SER A 494 32.96 -3.89 28.02
N PRO A 495 34.28 -3.82 28.26
CA PRO A 495 35.41 -4.63 27.76
C PRO A 495 36.35 -5.16 28.90
N LEU A 496 37.23 -6.10 28.54
CA LEU A 496 38.56 -6.44 29.10
C LEU A 496 38.86 -6.35 30.61
N THR A 497 39.34 -7.47 31.20
CA THR A 497 40.58 -7.49 32.00
C THR A 497 41.18 -8.90 32.06
N PHE A 498 42.47 -8.97 31.74
CA PHE A 498 43.37 -10.10 31.84
C PHE A 498 43.77 -10.29 33.32
N SER A 499 43.69 -11.50 33.87
CA SER A 499 44.42 -11.85 35.09
C SER A 499 44.75 -13.34 35.09
N MET A 500 46.05 -13.62 35.06
CA MET A 500 46.66 -14.91 35.36
C MET A 500 46.39 -15.25 36.82
N ASP A 501 45.94 -16.48 37.09
CA ASP A 501 46.35 -17.19 38.29
C ASP A 501 46.29 -18.71 38.07
N HIS A 502 47.41 -19.36 38.39
CA HIS A 502 47.57 -20.81 38.47
C HIS A 502 46.92 -21.33 39.75
N CYS A 503 46.17 -22.42 39.66
CA CYS A 503 46.17 -23.41 40.75
C CYS A 503 45.85 -24.82 40.23
N VAL A 504 46.82 -25.71 40.44
CA VAL A 504 46.76 -27.15 40.23
C VAL A 504 46.01 -27.78 41.41
N THR A 505 45.05 -28.68 41.15
CA THR A 505 44.78 -29.81 42.05
C THR A 505 44.16 -30.99 41.30
N VAL A 506 44.85 -32.12 41.40
CA VAL A 506 44.44 -33.45 40.96
C VAL A 506 43.81 -34.17 42.16
N THR A 507 42.62 -34.80 42.02
CA THR A 507 42.40 -36.23 42.38
C THR A 507 40.95 -36.76 42.20
N ARG A 508 40.87 -37.84 41.42
CA ARG A 508 40.14 -39.13 41.60
C ARG A 508 38.60 -39.21 41.81
N ALA A 509 38.00 -39.82 40.77
CA ALA A 509 37.37 -41.16 40.75
C ALA A 509 35.85 -41.29 40.93
N SER A 510 35.18 -41.85 39.91
CA SER A 510 34.31 -43.06 39.97
C SER A 510 33.85 -43.48 38.56
N SER A 511 34.12 -44.73 38.17
CA SER A 511 33.57 -45.47 37.00
C SER A 511 32.40 -46.38 37.49
N PRO A 512 31.49 -46.98 36.67
CA PRO A 512 31.84 -47.91 35.58
C PRO A 512 30.88 -48.07 34.35
N ARG A 513 31.52 -48.48 33.24
CA ARG A 513 31.17 -49.55 32.25
C ARG A 513 29.84 -49.56 31.46
N TYR A 514 30.00 -49.36 30.14
CA TYR A 514 29.79 -50.34 29.04
C TYR A 514 28.64 -51.37 29.11
N LEU A 515 27.72 -51.25 28.15
CA LEU A 515 27.07 -52.32 27.34
C LEU A 515 26.57 -51.64 26.05
N SER A 516 26.53 -52.17 24.83
CA SER A 516 27.14 -53.31 24.15
C SER A 516 26.57 -53.32 22.72
N LEU A 517 27.41 -53.74 21.75
CA LEU A 517 27.04 -54.50 20.55
C LEU A 517 26.45 -53.78 19.31
N GLN A 518 27.37 -53.59 18.36
CA GLN A 518 27.18 -53.75 16.92
C GLN A 518 26.47 -55.06 16.53
N ARG A 519 25.63 -54.99 15.50
CA ARG A 519 25.47 -55.96 14.37
C ARG A 519 24.41 -55.37 13.44
N LYS A 520 24.71 -55.01 12.19
CA LYS A 520 24.73 -55.85 10.97
C LYS A 520 24.79 -54.81 9.82
N HIS A 521 25.56 -54.88 8.73
CA HIS A 521 25.94 -55.99 7.88
C HIS A 521 27.24 -55.64 7.12
N ARG A 522 28.09 -56.67 6.93
CA ARG A 522 29.23 -56.73 6.01
C ARG A 522 28.75 -57.39 4.70
N SER A 523 29.16 -56.85 3.55
CA SER A 523 29.32 -57.48 2.22
C SER A 523 29.52 -56.34 1.21
N ILE A 524 30.45 -56.29 0.25
CA ILE A 524 31.40 -57.22 -0.36
C ILE A 524 32.53 -56.35 -0.94
N ALA A 525 33.77 -56.84 -0.90
CA ALA A 525 34.90 -56.28 -1.62
C ALA A 525 35.08 -57.01 -2.96
N GLU A 526 35.69 -56.28 -3.90
CA GLU A 526 36.47 -56.73 -5.08
C GLU A 526 35.91 -56.55 -6.49
N LYS A 527 36.76 -55.87 -7.28
CA LYS A 527 37.07 -55.96 -8.72
C LYS A 527 36.24 -55.14 -9.71
N GLY A 528 36.93 -54.17 -10.31
CA GLY A 528 36.56 -53.47 -11.53
C GLY A 528 37.62 -52.45 -11.91
N GLU A 529 38.61 -52.86 -12.71
CA GLU A 529 39.70 -52.05 -13.23
C GLU A 529 39.24 -50.93 -14.18
N GLY A 530 39.99 -49.82 -14.17
CA GLY A 530 40.38 -49.10 -15.38
C GLY A 530 39.36 -48.17 -16.05
N LYS A 531 39.57 -46.85 -15.88
CA LYS A 531 39.79 -45.90 -16.98
C LYS A 531 40.15 -44.50 -16.45
N ARG A 532 41.36 -44.08 -16.77
CA ARG A 532 41.89 -42.71 -16.62
C ARG A 532 41.39 -41.88 -17.81
N LEU A 533 40.66 -40.79 -17.58
CA LEU A 533 40.43 -39.71 -18.55
C LEU A 533 40.26 -38.35 -17.81
N GLN A 534 40.69 -37.29 -18.51
CA GLN A 534 41.08 -35.93 -18.09
C GLN A 534 40.04 -35.05 -17.36
N PRO A 535 40.47 -33.96 -16.69
CA PRO A 535 39.58 -32.91 -16.18
C PRO A 535 39.22 -31.89 -17.28
N PRO A 536 37.99 -31.33 -17.32
CA PRO A 536 37.69 -30.22 -18.20
C PRO A 536 38.05 -28.87 -17.58
N GLN A 537 38.37 -27.96 -18.50
CA GLN A 537 38.95 -26.64 -18.39
C GLN A 537 38.13 -25.62 -17.60
N VAL A 538 38.84 -24.77 -16.87
CA VAL A 538 38.36 -23.50 -16.33
C VAL A 538 38.18 -22.53 -17.50
N VAL A 539 36.95 -22.02 -17.69
CA VAL A 539 36.67 -20.88 -18.55
C VAL A 539 36.84 -19.62 -17.72
N THR A 540 37.95 -18.90 -17.93
CA THR A 540 38.11 -17.51 -17.55
C THR A 540 37.32 -16.65 -18.52
N GLN A 541 36.34 -15.88 -18.03
CA GLN A 541 35.72 -14.80 -18.79
C GLN A 541 36.26 -13.45 -18.30
N ASP A 542 36.79 -12.71 -19.27
CA ASP A 542 37.42 -11.41 -19.18
C ASP A 542 36.46 -10.32 -18.65
N TYR A 543 36.94 -9.53 -17.69
CA TYR A 543 36.40 -8.19 -17.42
C TYR A 543 37.28 -7.17 -18.14
N GLN A 544 36.82 -6.67 -19.29
CA GLN A 544 37.39 -5.49 -19.92
C GLN A 544 36.93 -4.23 -19.20
N LEU A 545 37.92 -3.43 -18.79
CA LEU A 545 37.82 -2.03 -18.41
C LEU A 545 37.12 -1.22 -19.51
N ILE A 546 36.20 -0.34 -19.10
CA ILE A 546 35.91 0.89 -19.84
C ILE A 546 36.16 2.06 -18.87
N TYR A 547 37.28 2.75 -19.11
CA TYR A 547 37.47 4.14 -18.74
C TYR A 547 37.23 4.98 -20.00
N ALA A 548 36.35 5.97 -19.92
CA ALA A 548 36.35 7.11 -20.82
C ALA A 548 35.75 8.34 -20.12
N VAL A 549 36.62 9.37 -20.06
CA VAL A 549 36.44 10.83 -19.94
C VAL A 549 35.01 11.37 -19.83
#